data_AF-A0A3B8YNW5-F1
#
_entry.id   AF-A0A3B8YNW5-F1
#
_cell.length_a   1.000
_cell.length_b   1.000
_cell.length_c   1.000
_cell.angle_alpha   90.00
_cell.angle_beta   90.00
_cell.angle_gamma   90.00
#
_symmetry.space_group_name_H-M   'P 1'
#
loop_
_entity.id
_entity.type
_entity.pdbx_description
1 polymer ?
#
loop_
_entity_poly.entity_id
_entity_poly.type
_entity_poly.pdbx_seq_one_letter_code
_entity_poly.pdbx_strand_id
1 'polypeptide(L)' 'IRGNRQWMESRESVLKSGVLGDIQDLFPIVQPAMSDSASLDNVLEFLVMSGKSLPHALAMLVPE' A
#
# COMPACT_ATOMS: atom_id res chain seq x y z
N ILE A 1 8.90 -6.64 -10.00
CA ILE A 1 7.74 -6.06 -9.30
C ILE A 1 6.57 -7.04 -9.05
N ARG A 2 6.32 -8.08 -9.87
CA ARG A 2 5.26 -9.08 -9.59
C ARG A 2 5.23 -9.60 -8.14
N GLY A 3 6.41 -9.87 -7.55
CA GLY A 3 6.53 -10.26 -6.14
C GLY A 3 5.92 -9.24 -5.18
N ASN A 4 6.26 -7.95 -5.31
CA ASN A 4 5.76 -6.90 -4.42
C ASN A 4 4.23 -6.77 -4.48
N ARG A 5 3.62 -6.96 -5.67
CA ARG A 5 2.16 -6.95 -5.82
C ARG A 5 1.53 -8.14 -5.08
N GLN A 6 2.06 -9.35 -5.27
CA GLN A 6 1.56 -10.54 -4.59
C GLN A 6 1.75 -10.46 -3.07
N TRP A 7 2.86 -9.87 -2.61
CA TRP A 7 3.10 -9.62 -1.20
C TRP A 7 2.08 -8.65 -0.61
N MET A 8 1.76 -7.55 -1.30
CA MET A 8 0.72 -6.63 -0.85
C MET A 8 -0.65 -7.30 -0.80
N GLU A 9 -1.06 -7.96 -1.87
CA GLU A 9 -2.33 -8.69 -1.97
C GLU A 9 -2.48 -9.71 -0.82
N SER A 10 -1.44 -10.51 -0.54
CA SER A 10 -1.48 -11.48 0.57
C SER A 10 -1.67 -10.83 1.95
N ARG A 11 -1.17 -9.60 2.12
CA ARG A 11 -1.24 -8.86 3.37
C ARG A 11 -2.56 -8.11 3.55
N GLU A 12 -3.34 -7.87 2.51
CA GLU A 12 -4.63 -7.18 2.59
C GLU A 12 -5.56 -7.83 3.63
N SER A 13 -5.57 -9.16 3.71
CA SER A 13 -6.36 -9.93 4.67
C SER A 13 -6.08 -9.62 6.15
N VAL A 14 -4.91 -9.09 6.48
CA VAL A 14 -4.49 -8.76 7.86
C VAL A 14 -4.30 -7.27 8.09
N LEU A 15 -4.47 -6.43 7.06
CA LEU A 15 -4.36 -4.99 7.20
C LEU A 15 -5.53 -4.45 8.04
N LYS A 16 -5.18 -3.53 8.95
CA LYS A 16 -6.13 -2.76 9.77
C LYS A 16 -5.59 -1.36 9.93
N SER A 17 -6.49 -0.37 9.91
CA SER A 17 -6.11 1.03 10.12
C SER A 17 -7.00 1.65 11.19
N GLY A 18 -6.39 2.13 12.27
CA GLY A 18 -7.11 2.94 13.27
C GLY A 18 -7.50 4.32 12.75
N VAL A 19 -6.85 4.79 11.68
CA VAL A 19 -7.08 6.12 11.08
C VAL A 19 -8.16 6.07 10.00
N LEU A 20 -8.12 5.05 9.14
CA LEU A 20 -9.05 4.92 8.01
C LEU A 20 -10.32 4.14 8.37
N GLY A 21 -10.36 3.48 9.54
CA GLY A 21 -11.49 2.65 9.94
C GLY A 21 -11.55 1.34 9.17
N ASP A 22 -12.74 0.98 8.68
CA ASP A 22 -12.89 -0.18 7.81
C ASP A 22 -12.30 0.11 6.42
N ILE A 23 -11.42 -0.77 5.96
CA ILE A 23 -10.66 -0.61 4.72
C ILE A 23 -11.01 -1.65 3.65
N GLN A 24 -12.03 -2.49 3.87
CA GLN A 24 -12.45 -3.51 2.90
C GLN A 24 -12.75 -2.90 1.52
N ASP A 25 -13.35 -1.70 1.48
CA ASP A 25 -13.70 -1.00 0.25
C ASP A 25 -12.48 -0.42 -0.50
N LEU A 26 -11.31 -0.39 0.13
CA LEU A 26 -10.06 0.06 -0.51
C LEU A 26 -9.37 -1.07 -1.29
N PHE A 27 -9.81 -2.32 -1.14
CA PHE A 27 -9.17 -3.46 -1.79
C PHE A 27 -9.63 -3.64 -3.26
N PRO A 28 -8.71 -4.02 -4.16
CA PRO A 28 -7.29 -4.23 -3.92
C PRO A 28 -6.52 -2.90 -3.80
N ILE A 29 -5.58 -2.81 -2.86
CA ILE A 29 -4.73 -1.62 -2.68
C ILE A 29 -3.92 -1.36 -3.95
N VAL A 30 -3.34 -2.42 -4.53
CA VAL A 30 -2.61 -2.31 -5.82
C VAL A 30 -3.54 -2.72 -6.95
N GLN A 31 -3.89 -1.78 -7.80
CA GLN A 31 -4.79 -2.07 -8.92
C GLN A 31 -4.13 -3.03 -9.94
N PRO A 32 -4.89 -4.02 -10.46
CA PRO A 32 -4.37 -4.97 -11.43
C PRO A 32 -4.02 -4.28 -12.76
N ALA A 33 -3.11 -4.88 -13.53
CA ALA A 33 -2.68 -4.41 -14.85
C ALA A 33 -2.06 -2.99 -14.91
N MET A 34 -1.71 -2.39 -13.77
CA MET A 34 -1.03 -1.09 -13.72
C MET A 34 0.48 -1.20 -13.93
N SER A 35 1.14 -0.06 -14.18
CA SER A 35 2.59 0.06 -14.22
C SER A 35 3.21 -0.13 -12.83
N ASP A 36 4.53 -0.34 -12.80
CA ASP A 36 5.26 -0.50 -11.54
C ASP A 36 5.30 0.80 -10.73
N SER A 37 5.41 1.95 -11.39
CA SER A 37 5.31 3.27 -10.75
C SER A 37 3.93 3.49 -10.15
N ALA A 38 2.85 3.17 -10.89
CA ALA A 38 1.49 3.29 -10.35
C ALA A 38 1.24 2.35 -9.16
N SER A 39 1.85 1.15 -9.16
CA SER A 39 1.78 0.25 -8.01
C SER A 39 2.45 0.85 -6.78
N LEU A 40 3.58 1.57 -6.97
CA LEU A 40 4.26 2.27 -5.89
C LEU A 40 3.41 3.42 -5.35
N ASP A 41 2.80 4.20 -6.25
CA ASP A 41 1.93 5.33 -5.89
C ASP A 41 0.73 4.88 -5.06
N ASN A 42 0.07 3.78 -5.43
CA ASN A 42 -1.06 3.24 -4.67
C ASN A 42 -0.66 2.87 -3.23
N VAL A 43 0.46 2.18 -3.05
CA VAL A 43 0.90 1.78 -1.69
C VAL A 43 1.38 2.99 -0.91
N LEU A 44 2.06 3.95 -1.55
CA LEU A 44 2.48 5.19 -0.91
C LEU A 44 1.29 6.00 -0.40
N GLU A 45 0.27 6.18 -1.24
CA GLU A 45 -0.97 6.86 -0.90
C GLU A 45 -1.66 6.19 0.27
N PHE A 46 -1.84 4.87 0.23
CA PHE A 46 -2.40 4.09 1.32
C PHE A 46 -1.63 4.29 2.64
N LEU A 47 -0.29 4.23 2.60
CA LEU A 47 0.55 4.41 3.79
C LEU A 47 0.39 5.82 4.38
N VAL A 48 0.41 6.86 3.54
CA VAL A 48 0.23 8.25 4.00
C VAL A 48 -1.17 8.46 4.58
N MET A 49 -2.21 7.99 3.90
CA MET A 49 -3.59 8.07 4.37
C MET A 49 -3.81 7.28 5.67
N SER A 50 -3.06 6.20 5.89
CA SER A 50 -3.08 5.44 7.15
C SER A 50 -2.40 6.16 8.33
N GLY A 51 -1.85 7.36 8.12
CA GLY A 51 -1.25 8.21 9.15
C GLY A 51 0.27 8.19 9.19
N LYS A 52 0.95 7.55 8.23
CA LYS A 52 2.41 7.60 8.14
C LYS A 52 2.85 8.93 7.52
N SER A 53 3.93 9.51 8.03
CA SER A 53 4.55 10.66 7.36
C SER A 53 5.12 10.22 6.01
N LEU A 54 5.15 11.14 5.04
CA LEU A 54 5.71 10.88 3.71
C LEU A 54 7.14 10.30 3.75
N PRO A 55 8.09 10.86 4.56
CA PRO A 55 9.43 10.27 4.67
C PRO A 55 9.42 8.84 5.23
N HIS A 56 8.57 8.56 6.22
CA HIS A 56 8.47 7.22 6.80
C HIS A 56 7.86 6.20 5.82
N ALA A 57 6.82 6.60 5.08
CA ALA A 57 6.20 5.76 4.06
C ALA A 57 7.19 5.44 2.93
N LEU A 58 7.98 6.41 2.48
CA LEU A 58 9.04 6.20 1.48
C LEU A 58 10.12 5.24 1.99
N ALA A 59 10.61 5.42 3.23
CA ALA A 59 11.61 4.54 3.82
C ALA A 59 11.11 3.09 3.98
N MET A 60 9.80 2.87 4.16
CA MET A 60 9.22 1.52 4.18
C MET A 60 9.17 0.87 2.79
N LEU A 61 8.96 1.67 1.73
CA LEU A 61 8.83 1.18 0.36
C LEU A 61 10.16 0.95 -0.32
N VAL A 62 11.11 1.85 -0.10
CA VAL A 62 12.46 1.82 -0.65
C VAL A 62 13.43 2.04 0.52
N PRO A 63 13.73 0.99 1.30
CA PRO A 63 14.73 1.08 2.36
C PRO A 63 16.13 1.30 1.75
N GLU A 64 16.96 2.06 2.45
CA GLU A 64 18.39 2.21 2.15
C GLU A 64 19.18 0.92 2.39
#